data_AF-A0A4Q6B1M5-F1
#
_entry.id   AF-A0A4Q6B1M5-F1
#
_cell.length_a   1.000
_cell.length_b   1.000
_cell.length_c   1.000
_cell.angle_alpha   90.00
_cell.angle_beta   90.00
_cell.angle_gamma   90.00
#
_symmetry.space_group_name_H-M   'P 1'
#
loop_
_entity.id
_entity.type
_entity.pdbx_description
1 polymer ?
#
loop_
_entity_poly.entity_id
_entity_poly.type
_entity_poly.pdbx_seq_one_letter_code
_entity_poly.pdbx_strand_id
1 'polypeptide(L)'
;MRKTKFTIASLLAGTAILWSCQSGSETKTPDEPLVQAAYSKEEAVKRGQFLLLAGGCNDCHSPKKMTPHGPVIDSSKLLAGHLAGSPMPPIAASALQPGNWALMAPDATAFVGPWGISYAANLTSDSATGIGAWTELQFIQTMRKGKHLGMENGRPVLPPMPWENVGKLSDDDLKSMLAYMKSTTPISNRVPGPVTPDKVPVAK
;
A
#
# COMPACT_ATOMS: atom_id res chain seq x y z
N MET A 1 83.58 30.58 38.58
CA MET A 1 83.32 29.72 39.75
C MET A 1 82.00 30.11 40.39
N ARG A 2 81.22 29.09 40.75
CA ARG A 2 79.79 29.03 41.08
C ARG A 2 79.38 29.88 42.32
N LYS A 3 78.57 30.93 42.14
CA LYS A 3 77.51 31.52 43.01
C LYS A 3 76.64 32.36 42.06
N THR A 4 75.31 32.44 42.11
CA THR A 4 74.47 32.98 43.18
C THR A 4 73.00 32.67 42.83
N LYS A 5 72.17 32.31 43.81
CA LYS A 5 70.70 32.33 43.70
C LYS A 5 70.21 33.78 43.86
N PHE A 6 69.24 34.24 43.07
CA PHE A 6 68.32 35.30 43.50
C PHE A 6 66.95 35.15 42.82
N THR A 7 65.94 35.19 43.68
CA THR A 7 64.50 35.25 43.47
C THR A 7 64.09 36.59 42.84
N ILE A 8 62.96 36.65 42.10
CA ILE A 8 61.81 37.55 42.33
C ILE A 8 60.84 37.50 41.14
N ALA A 9 59.57 37.51 41.53
CA ALA A 9 58.32 37.51 40.76
C ALA A 9 58.20 38.57 39.67
N SER A 10 57.29 38.35 38.71
CA SER A 10 56.12 39.21 38.49
C SER A 10 55.19 38.67 37.40
N LEU A 11 53.89 38.76 37.68
CA LEU A 11 52.76 38.51 36.80
C LEU A 11 52.91 39.23 35.46
N LEU A 12 52.46 38.61 34.36
CA LEU A 12 51.79 39.32 33.27
C LEU A 12 50.79 38.39 32.57
N ALA A 13 49.60 38.95 32.36
CA ALA A 13 48.37 38.35 31.88
C ALA A 13 48.52 37.45 30.64
N GLY A 14 48.10 36.19 30.77
CA GLY A 14 47.85 35.30 29.63
C GLY A 14 46.53 35.67 28.97
N THR A 15 46.62 36.44 27.90
CA THR A 15 45.54 36.70 26.94
C THR A 15 44.99 35.38 26.37
N ALA A 16 43.66 35.24 26.43
CA ALA A 16 42.92 34.11 25.90
C ALA A 16 43.21 33.92 24.40
N ILE A 17 43.88 32.82 24.05
CA ILE A 17 44.01 32.36 22.67
C ILE A 17 42.67 31.72 22.31
N LEU A 18 41.80 32.50 21.65
CA LEU A 18 40.62 31.99 20.95
C LEU A 18 41.12 31.12 19.80
N TRP A 19 41.20 29.82 20.04
CA TRP A 19 41.44 28.82 19.03
C TRP A 19 40.22 28.79 18.10
N SER A 20 40.37 29.48 16.98
CA SER A 20 39.41 29.52 15.88
C SER A 20 39.11 28.09 15.43
N CYS A 21 37.88 27.63 15.67
CA CYS A 21 37.34 26.43 15.05
C CYS A 21 37.24 26.70 13.54
N GLN A 22 38.27 26.33 12.80
CA GLN A 22 38.16 26.15 11.36
C GLN A 22 37.71 24.71 11.10
N SER A 23 36.47 24.39 11.47
CA SER A 23 35.76 23.28 10.86
C SER A 23 35.35 23.74 9.48
N GLY A 24 35.93 23.14 8.45
CA GLY A 24 35.55 23.39 7.05
C GLY A 24 34.04 23.31 6.90
N SER A 25 33.43 24.45 6.59
CA SER A 25 32.10 24.50 6.00
C SER A 25 32.22 23.95 4.59
N GLU A 26 32.12 22.63 4.43
CA GLU A 26 31.59 22.08 3.19
C GLU A 26 30.15 22.57 3.08
N THR A 27 29.96 23.64 2.31
CA THR A 27 28.66 23.99 1.76
C THR A 27 28.17 22.83 0.92
N LYS A 28 27.43 21.90 1.52
CA LYS A 28 26.49 21.07 0.77
C LYS A 28 25.54 22.04 0.11
N THR A 29 25.59 22.10 -1.22
CA THR A 29 24.61 22.78 -2.04
C THR A 29 23.20 22.41 -1.57
N PRO A 30 22.36 23.39 -1.19
CA PRO A 30 20.92 23.19 -1.17
C PRO A 30 20.43 23.02 -2.61
N ASP A 31 19.38 22.24 -2.78
CA ASP A 31 18.55 22.15 -3.99
C ASP A 31 18.99 21.17 -5.10
N GLU A 32 19.20 19.88 -4.75
CA GLU A 32 18.73 18.85 -5.68
C GLU A 32 17.19 18.84 -5.65
N PRO A 33 16.50 18.77 -6.81
CA PRO A 33 15.04 18.74 -6.82
C PRO A 33 14.53 17.58 -5.97
N LEU A 34 13.61 17.87 -5.03
CA LEU A 34 12.89 16.84 -4.26
C LEU A 34 12.03 15.91 -5.14
N VAL A 35 11.95 16.20 -6.45
CA VAL A 35 11.23 15.42 -7.44
C VAL A 35 12.24 14.67 -8.28
N GLN A 36 12.32 13.37 -8.06
CA GLN A 36 13.23 12.48 -8.77
C GLN A 36 12.79 12.31 -10.23
N ALA A 37 13.74 12.04 -11.12
CA ALA A 37 13.48 11.63 -12.50
C ALA A 37 12.54 10.41 -12.56
N ALA A 38 11.95 10.16 -13.73
CA ALA A 38 11.11 8.98 -13.95
C ALA A 38 11.83 7.70 -13.48
N TYR A 39 11.16 6.91 -12.63
CA TYR A 39 11.70 5.68 -12.08
C TYR A 39 12.18 4.73 -13.19
N SER A 40 13.31 4.06 -12.99
CA SER A 40 13.62 2.85 -13.75
C SER A 40 12.57 1.78 -13.49
N LYS A 41 12.49 0.77 -14.36
CA LYS A 41 11.52 -0.33 -14.21
C LYS A 41 11.64 -1.03 -12.85
N GLU A 42 12.85 -1.28 -12.37
CA GLU A 42 13.08 -1.96 -11.09
C GLU A 42 12.70 -1.06 -9.91
N GLU A 43 13.02 0.23 -9.97
CA GLU A 43 12.62 1.19 -8.94
C GLU A 43 11.10 1.36 -8.88
N ALA A 44 10.42 1.42 -10.03
CA ALA A 44 8.96 1.48 -10.10
C ALA A 44 8.33 0.24 -9.46
N VAL A 45 8.88 -0.96 -9.70
CA VAL A 45 8.40 -2.19 -9.06
C VAL A 45 8.62 -2.15 -7.54
N LYS A 46 9.79 -1.74 -7.06
CA LYS A 46 10.07 -1.61 -5.61
C LYS A 46 9.17 -0.56 -4.95
N ARG A 47 9.00 0.60 -5.59
CA ARG A 47 8.10 1.67 -5.14
C ARG A 47 6.65 1.19 -5.08
N GLY A 48 6.20 0.49 -6.11
CA GLY A 48 4.87 -0.12 -6.16
C GLY A 48 4.65 -1.13 -5.04
N GLN A 49 5.62 -2.02 -4.81
CA GLN A 49 5.57 -2.98 -3.71
C GLN A 49 5.43 -2.27 -2.37
N PHE A 50 6.25 -1.26 -2.12
CA PHE A 50 6.18 -0.45 -0.90
C PHE A 50 4.79 0.17 -0.72
N LEU A 51 4.23 0.78 -1.77
CA LEU A 51 2.91 1.41 -1.73
C LEU A 51 1.79 0.40 -1.45
N LEU A 52 1.82 -0.78 -2.08
CA LEU A 52 0.82 -1.81 -1.84
C LEU A 52 0.88 -2.35 -0.40
N LEU A 53 2.08 -2.53 0.14
CA LEU A 53 2.28 -3.00 1.50
C LEU A 53 1.89 -1.94 2.52
N ALA A 54 2.36 -0.71 2.35
CA ALA A 54 2.04 0.40 3.26
C ALA A 54 0.56 0.80 3.19
N GLY A 55 -0.07 0.64 2.02
CA GLY A 55 -1.50 0.88 1.82
C GLY A 55 -2.40 -0.29 2.21
N GLY A 56 -1.86 -1.40 2.73
CA GLY A 56 -2.63 -2.56 3.18
C GLY A 56 -3.39 -3.29 2.06
N CYS A 57 -2.95 -3.18 0.80
CA CYS A 57 -3.68 -3.79 -0.33
C CYS A 57 -3.74 -5.32 -0.19
N ASN A 58 -2.69 -5.93 0.36
CA ASN A 58 -2.63 -7.37 0.62
C ASN A 58 -3.60 -7.83 1.72
N ASP A 59 -4.11 -6.94 2.58
CA ASP A 59 -5.04 -7.28 3.66
C ASP A 59 -6.42 -7.67 3.16
N CYS A 60 -6.84 -7.21 1.98
CA CYS A 60 -8.10 -7.65 1.36
C CYS A 60 -7.85 -8.52 0.12
N HIS A 61 -6.75 -8.27 -0.61
CA HIS A 61 -6.47 -8.96 -1.86
C HIS A 61 -5.64 -10.24 -1.70
N SER A 62 -5.30 -10.65 -0.47
CA SER A 62 -4.63 -11.94 -0.24
C SER A 62 -5.44 -12.80 0.74
N PRO A 63 -5.83 -14.03 0.35
CA PRO A 63 -6.46 -14.98 1.25
C PRO A 63 -5.64 -15.21 2.51
N LYS A 64 -6.32 -15.51 3.61
CA LYS A 64 -5.69 -15.79 4.91
C LYS A 64 -6.00 -17.19 5.38
N LYS A 65 -5.03 -17.76 6.11
CA LYS A 65 -5.19 -18.98 6.90
C LYS A 65 -5.48 -18.56 8.33
N MET A 66 -6.57 -19.08 8.89
CA MET A 66 -6.89 -18.88 10.30
C MET A 66 -5.94 -19.72 11.16
N THR A 67 -5.24 -19.06 12.08
CA THR A 67 -4.38 -19.70 13.09
C THR A 67 -4.90 -19.37 14.49
N PRO A 68 -4.40 -20.03 15.56
CA PRO A 68 -4.72 -19.65 16.94
C PRO A 68 -4.37 -18.19 17.30
N HIS A 69 -3.45 -17.56 16.56
CA HIS A 69 -3.04 -16.15 16.74
C HIS A 69 -3.75 -15.19 15.79
N GLY A 70 -4.80 -15.66 15.10
CA GLY A 70 -5.55 -14.89 14.11
C GLY A 70 -5.18 -15.21 12.66
N PRO A 71 -5.73 -14.44 11.71
CA PRO A 71 -5.54 -14.69 10.28
C PRO A 71 -4.15 -14.27 9.83
N VAL A 72 -3.46 -15.16 9.12
CA VAL A 72 -2.15 -14.90 8.51
C VAL A 72 -2.27 -15.02 7.00
N ILE A 73 -1.64 -14.12 6.24
CA ILE A 73 -1.65 -14.15 4.77
C ILE A 73 -1.13 -15.49 4.26
N ASP A 74 -1.87 -16.12 3.35
CA ASP A 74 -1.37 -17.26 2.59
C ASP A 74 -0.44 -16.76 1.49
N SER A 75 0.87 -16.83 1.73
CA SER A 75 1.89 -16.39 0.77
C SER A 75 1.82 -17.13 -0.57
N SER A 76 1.29 -18.37 -0.59
CA SER A 76 1.10 -19.13 -1.83
C SER A 76 -0.02 -18.58 -2.72
N LYS A 77 -0.85 -17.68 -2.17
CA LYS A 77 -1.99 -17.02 -2.83
C LYS A 77 -1.91 -15.49 -2.69
N LEU A 78 -0.71 -14.95 -2.47
CA LEU A 78 -0.49 -13.53 -2.31
C LEU A 78 -1.11 -12.76 -3.50
N LEU A 79 -1.94 -11.75 -3.20
CA LEU A 79 -2.63 -10.91 -4.17
C LEU A 79 -3.63 -11.63 -5.11
N ALA A 80 -3.98 -12.89 -4.85
CA ALA A 80 -4.91 -13.65 -5.69
C ALA A 80 -6.39 -13.23 -5.56
N GLY A 81 -6.72 -12.32 -4.65
CA GLY A 81 -8.09 -11.91 -4.36
C GLY A 81 -8.89 -13.01 -3.65
N HIS A 82 -10.22 -12.90 -3.70
CA HIS A 82 -11.12 -13.93 -3.19
C HIS A 82 -11.02 -15.21 -4.04
N LEU A 83 -10.78 -16.36 -3.41
CA LEU A 83 -10.68 -17.63 -4.14
C LEU A 83 -12.07 -18.10 -4.57
N ALA A 84 -12.20 -18.45 -5.84
CA ALA A 84 -13.45 -19.02 -6.35
C ALA A 84 -13.84 -20.27 -5.56
N GLY A 85 -15.06 -20.28 -5.01
CA GLY A 85 -15.57 -21.39 -4.21
C GLY A 85 -15.20 -21.36 -2.72
N SER A 86 -14.49 -20.32 -2.25
CA SER A 86 -14.33 -20.09 -0.81
C SER A 86 -15.70 -20.04 -0.13
N PRO A 87 -15.91 -20.74 1.00
CA PRO A 87 -17.19 -20.77 1.67
C PRO A 87 -17.51 -19.40 2.28
N MET A 88 -18.76 -18.97 2.14
CA MET A 88 -19.31 -17.82 2.85
C MET A 88 -20.10 -18.32 4.06
N PRO A 89 -19.85 -17.80 5.28
CA PRO A 89 -20.69 -18.07 6.43
C PRO A 89 -22.15 -17.66 6.18
N PRO A 90 -23.11 -18.19 6.96
CA PRO A 90 -24.51 -17.77 6.89
C PRO A 90 -24.64 -16.25 7.03
N ILE A 91 -25.36 -15.62 6.09
CA ILE A 91 -25.57 -14.17 6.07
C ILE A 91 -26.92 -13.86 6.71
N ALA A 92 -26.90 -13.13 7.83
CA ALA A 92 -28.13 -12.60 8.43
C ALA A 92 -28.72 -11.48 7.56
N ALA A 93 -30.04 -11.47 7.34
CA ALA A 93 -30.70 -10.44 6.54
C ALA A 93 -30.48 -9.01 7.07
N SER A 94 -30.27 -8.86 8.39
CA SER A 94 -29.96 -7.58 9.02
C SER A 94 -28.65 -6.96 8.54
N ALA A 95 -27.66 -7.77 8.13
CA ALA A 95 -26.39 -7.27 7.61
C ALA A 95 -26.55 -6.48 6.29
N LEU A 96 -27.68 -6.65 5.60
CA LEU A 96 -28.01 -5.93 4.36
C LEU A 96 -28.73 -4.61 4.61
N GLN A 97 -29.00 -4.24 5.86
CA GLN A 97 -29.72 -3.01 6.21
C GLN A 97 -28.75 -1.92 6.68
N PRO A 98 -28.90 -0.66 6.21
CA PRO A 98 -28.08 0.45 6.69
C PRO A 98 -28.08 0.58 8.21
N GLY A 99 -26.92 0.91 8.78
CA GLY A 99 -26.75 1.06 10.24
C GLY A 99 -26.41 -0.24 10.99
N ASN A 100 -26.42 -1.40 10.31
CA ASN A 100 -25.96 -2.66 10.89
C ASN A 100 -24.48 -2.93 10.59
N TRP A 101 -23.92 -3.90 11.32
CA TRP A 101 -22.55 -4.38 11.13
C TRP A 101 -22.38 -5.00 9.74
N ALA A 102 -21.34 -4.55 9.03
CA ALA A 102 -20.86 -5.25 7.84
C ALA A 102 -20.17 -6.55 8.25
N LEU A 103 -20.33 -7.60 7.43
CA LEU A 103 -19.66 -8.88 7.63
C LEU A 103 -18.45 -8.99 6.71
N MET A 104 -17.43 -9.69 7.18
CA MET A 104 -16.23 -10.00 6.42
C MET A 104 -16.05 -11.53 6.43
N ALA A 105 -15.69 -12.10 5.27
CA ALA A 105 -15.36 -13.51 5.18
C ALA A 105 -14.13 -13.84 6.03
N PRO A 106 -13.98 -15.09 6.51
CA PRO A 106 -12.85 -15.48 7.38
C PRO A 106 -11.46 -15.23 6.77
N ASP A 107 -11.33 -15.30 5.45
CA ASP A 107 -10.07 -15.02 4.73
C ASP A 107 -9.85 -13.51 4.45
N ALA A 108 -10.79 -12.66 4.86
CA ALA A 108 -10.85 -11.22 4.66
C ALA A 108 -10.87 -10.78 3.17
N THR A 109 -11.38 -11.61 2.28
CA THR A 109 -11.43 -11.31 0.83
C THR A 109 -12.83 -11.04 0.28
N ALA A 110 -13.88 -11.23 1.08
CA ALA A 110 -15.26 -10.92 0.71
C ALA A 110 -15.98 -10.17 1.83
N PHE A 111 -16.89 -9.27 1.46
CA PHE A 111 -17.55 -8.36 2.38
C PHE A 111 -19.03 -8.26 2.07
N VAL A 112 -19.84 -8.18 3.13
CA VAL A 112 -21.29 -8.10 3.07
C VAL A 112 -21.76 -6.85 3.79
N GLY A 113 -22.63 -6.08 3.15
CA GLY A 113 -23.26 -4.91 3.75
C GLY A 113 -24.51 -4.48 2.99
N PRO A 114 -25.00 -3.24 3.21
CA PRO A 114 -26.16 -2.72 2.48
C PRO A 114 -26.02 -2.67 0.95
N TRP A 115 -24.79 -2.79 0.44
CA TRP A 115 -24.49 -2.89 -0.99
C TRP A 115 -24.56 -4.32 -1.56
N GLY A 116 -24.79 -5.33 -0.71
CA GLY A 116 -24.77 -6.75 -1.09
C GLY A 116 -23.42 -7.40 -0.77
N ILE A 117 -22.91 -8.24 -1.67
CA ILE A 117 -21.61 -8.91 -1.52
C ILE A 117 -20.60 -8.34 -2.50
N SER A 118 -19.44 -7.92 -1.98
CA SER A 118 -18.26 -7.56 -2.76
C SER A 118 -17.13 -8.57 -2.52
N TYR A 119 -16.32 -8.78 -3.56
CA TYR A 119 -15.18 -9.70 -3.55
C TYR A 119 -13.92 -8.95 -3.97
N ALA A 120 -12.82 -9.17 -3.25
CA ALA A 120 -11.52 -8.61 -3.60
C ALA A 120 -11.01 -9.23 -4.90
N ALA A 121 -10.60 -8.38 -5.83
CA ALA A 121 -10.14 -8.80 -7.15
C ALA A 121 -8.77 -9.52 -7.10
N ASN A 122 -8.50 -10.35 -8.09
CA ASN A 122 -7.17 -10.91 -8.32
C ASN A 122 -6.25 -9.81 -8.88
N LEU A 123 -5.23 -9.43 -8.11
CA LEU A 123 -4.24 -8.39 -8.48
C LEU A 123 -2.96 -8.99 -9.06
N THR A 124 -2.88 -10.31 -9.24
CA THR A 124 -1.70 -10.94 -9.84
C THR A 124 -1.57 -10.62 -11.32
N SER A 125 -0.39 -10.87 -11.87
CA SER A 125 -0.06 -10.64 -13.29
C SER A 125 -0.79 -11.57 -14.26
N ASP A 126 -1.68 -12.46 -13.79
CA ASP A 126 -2.49 -13.33 -14.64
C ASP A 126 -3.32 -12.49 -15.61
N SER A 127 -3.22 -12.78 -16.91
CA SER A 127 -3.85 -11.97 -17.96
C SER A 127 -5.34 -12.27 -18.15
N ALA A 128 -5.80 -13.46 -17.77
CA ALA A 128 -7.17 -13.91 -18.01
C ALA A 128 -8.12 -13.59 -16.84
N THR A 129 -7.59 -13.56 -15.63
CA THR A 129 -8.35 -13.48 -14.38
C THR A 129 -7.81 -12.43 -13.42
N GLY A 130 -6.58 -11.96 -13.62
CA GLY A 130 -5.92 -10.94 -12.80
C GLY A 130 -5.81 -9.58 -13.50
N ILE A 131 -4.83 -8.78 -13.06
CA ILE A 131 -4.60 -7.41 -13.56
C ILE A 131 -3.67 -7.38 -14.79
N GLY A 132 -3.10 -8.53 -15.20
CA GLY A 132 -2.07 -8.60 -16.24
C GLY A 132 -2.47 -7.91 -17.55
N ALA A 133 -3.75 -8.03 -17.95
CA ALA A 133 -4.29 -7.44 -19.17
C ALA A 133 -4.72 -5.96 -19.03
N TRP A 134 -4.70 -5.38 -17.83
CA TRP A 134 -5.13 -4.00 -17.62
C TRP A 134 -4.09 -3.02 -18.19
N THR A 135 -4.58 -1.99 -18.87
CA THR A 135 -3.75 -0.85 -19.28
C THR A 135 -3.53 0.11 -18.09
N GLU A 136 -2.47 0.92 -18.17
CA GLU A 136 -2.23 1.99 -17.20
C GLU A 136 -3.42 2.95 -17.09
N LEU A 137 -3.98 3.35 -18.24
CA LEU A 137 -5.14 4.23 -18.28
C LEU A 137 -6.34 3.61 -17.55
N GLN A 138 -6.65 2.33 -17.79
CA GLN A 138 -7.74 1.65 -17.09
C GLN A 138 -7.51 1.60 -15.59
N PHE A 139 -6.28 1.29 -15.14
CA PHE A 139 -5.95 1.25 -13.72
C PHE A 139 -6.10 2.63 -13.08
N ILE A 140 -5.47 3.65 -13.64
CA ILE A 140 -5.53 5.02 -13.13
C ILE A 140 -6.98 5.50 -13.11
N GLN A 141 -7.73 5.36 -14.20
CA GLN A 141 -9.13 5.79 -14.24
C GLN A 141 -10.02 5.01 -13.28
N THR A 142 -9.74 3.73 -13.02
CA THR A 142 -10.44 2.96 -11.98
C THR A 142 -10.22 3.59 -10.61
N MET A 143 -8.99 3.95 -10.27
CA MET A 143 -8.65 4.57 -8.99
C MET A 143 -9.14 6.02 -8.89
N ARG A 144 -9.14 6.80 -9.98
CA ARG A 144 -9.61 8.20 -9.97
C ARG A 144 -11.13 8.31 -9.92
N LYS A 145 -11.84 7.43 -10.63
CA LYS A 145 -13.30 7.51 -10.80
C LYS A 145 -14.09 6.57 -9.91
N GLY A 146 -13.45 5.58 -9.30
CA GLY A 146 -14.15 4.53 -8.55
C GLY A 146 -15.07 3.70 -9.44
N LYS A 147 -14.69 3.50 -10.71
CA LYS A 147 -15.46 2.74 -11.70
C LYS A 147 -14.62 1.60 -12.24
N HIS A 148 -15.20 0.40 -12.32
CA HIS A 148 -14.48 -0.76 -12.85
C HIS A 148 -13.97 -0.49 -14.27
N LEU A 149 -12.67 -0.79 -14.50
CA LEU A 149 -11.93 -0.51 -15.74
C LEU A 149 -11.95 0.97 -16.17
N GLY A 150 -12.27 1.89 -15.26
CA GLY A 150 -12.38 3.32 -15.55
C GLY A 150 -13.54 3.68 -16.49
N MET A 151 -14.46 2.75 -16.73
CA MET A 151 -15.58 2.94 -17.66
C MET A 151 -16.64 3.84 -17.04
N GLU A 152 -17.14 4.83 -17.79
CA GLU A 152 -18.14 5.79 -17.30
C GLU A 152 -19.44 5.10 -16.87
N ASN A 153 -19.89 4.15 -17.70
CA ASN A 153 -21.02 3.24 -17.46
C ASN A 153 -20.60 1.95 -16.73
N GLY A 154 -19.37 1.88 -16.23
CA GLY A 154 -18.89 0.77 -15.41
C GLY A 154 -19.60 0.73 -14.06
N ARG A 155 -19.69 -0.46 -13.46
CA ARG A 155 -20.13 -0.60 -12.08
C ARG A 155 -19.17 0.16 -11.13
N PRO A 156 -19.66 0.65 -9.98
CA PRO A 156 -18.78 1.22 -8.96
C PRO A 156 -17.77 0.18 -8.45
N VAL A 157 -16.60 0.66 -8.05
CA VAL A 157 -15.71 -0.07 -7.13
C VAL A 157 -16.44 -0.16 -5.80
N LEU A 158 -16.64 -1.38 -5.31
CA LEU A 158 -17.50 -1.62 -4.16
C LEU A 158 -16.71 -1.54 -2.84
N PRO A 159 -17.39 -1.22 -1.72
CA PRO A 159 -16.78 -1.24 -0.40
C PRO A 159 -16.18 -2.61 -0.05
N PRO A 160 -15.15 -2.67 0.80
CA PRO A 160 -14.50 -1.55 1.49
C PRO A 160 -13.28 -1.01 0.74
N MET A 161 -13.14 -1.27 -0.57
CA MET A 161 -11.94 -0.89 -1.33
C MET A 161 -11.70 0.63 -1.26
N PRO A 162 -10.54 1.10 -0.75
CA PRO A 162 -10.29 2.52 -0.45
C PRO A 162 -9.84 3.31 -1.69
N TRP A 163 -10.58 3.20 -2.80
CA TRP A 163 -10.19 3.78 -4.08
C TRP A 163 -10.10 5.31 -4.02
N GLU A 164 -10.87 5.99 -3.16
CA GLU A 164 -10.82 7.45 -3.00
C GLU A 164 -9.48 7.92 -2.42
N ASN A 165 -8.81 7.08 -1.63
CA ASN A 165 -7.50 7.41 -1.06
C ASN A 165 -6.38 7.02 -2.02
N VAL A 166 -6.45 5.82 -2.61
CA VAL A 166 -5.49 5.38 -3.64
C VAL A 166 -5.53 6.33 -4.84
N GLY A 167 -6.73 6.75 -5.24
CA GLY A 167 -6.99 7.73 -6.28
C GLY A 167 -6.54 9.15 -5.96
N LYS A 168 -5.84 9.42 -4.85
CA LYS A 168 -5.15 10.69 -4.57
C LYS A 168 -3.63 10.60 -4.74
N LEU A 169 -3.07 9.41 -4.89
CA LEU A 169 -1.64 9.22 -5.17
C LEU A 169 -1.26 9.90 -6.49
N SER A 170 0.04 10.18 -6.68
CA SER A 170 0.53 10.69 -7.97
C SER A 170 0.33 9.64 -9.07
N ASP A 171 0.30 10.07 -10.33
CA ASP A 171 0.22 9.13 -11.45
C ASP A 171 1.42 8.19 -11.48
N ASP A 172 2.61 8.67 -11.08
CA ASP A 172 3.81 7.83 -11.03
C ASP A 172 3.77 6.79 -9.91
N ASP A 173 3.16 7.12 -8.77
CA ASP A 173 2.89 6.15 -7.71
C ASP A 173 1.86 5.10 -8.19
N LEU A 174 0.77 5.51 -8.85
CA LEU A 174 -0.21 4.58 -9.41
C LEU A 174 0.41 3.66 -10.49
N LYS A 175 1.24 4.22 -11.38
CA LYS A 175 1.98 3.42 -12.37
C LYS A 175 2.95 2.45 -11.69
N SER A 176 3.64 2.88 -10.63
CA SER A 176 4.53 2.03 -9.85
C SER A 176 3.76 0.87 -9.20
N MET A 177 2.61 1.14 -8.59
CA MET A 177 1.71 0.11 -8.05
C MET A 177 1.33 -0.92 -9.12
N LEU A 178 0.92 -0.47 -10.31
CA LEU A 178 0.59 -1.36 -11.43
C LEU A 178 1.81 -2.16 -11.91
N ALA A 179 2.98 -1.52 -12.01
CA ALA A 179 4.23 -2.18 -12.40
C ALA A 179 4.57 -3.34 -11.45
N TYR A 180 4.45 -3.11 -10.14
CA TYR A 180 4.62 -4.18 -9.15
C TYR A 180 3.60 -5.30 -9.35
N MET A 181 2.31 -4.99 -9.45
CA MET A 181 1.27 -6.02 -9.63
C MET A 181 1.50 -6.84 -10.91
N LYS A 182 1.92 -6.22 -12.01
CA LYS A 182 2.30 -6.90 -13.25
C LYS A 182 3.58 -7.73 -13.17
N SER A 183 4.42 -7.50 -12.15
CA SER A 183 5.64 -8.28 -11.90
C SER A 183 5.44 -9.51 -11.01
N THR A 184 4.25 -9.66 -10.42
CA THR A 184 3.95 -10.77 -9.50
C THR A 184 3.92 -12.13 -10.23
N THR A 185 4.00 -13.22 -9.47
CA THR A 185 3.72 -14.56 -10.02
C THR A 185 2.24 -14.65 -10.42
N PRO A 186 1.90 -15.07 -11.65
CA PRO A 186 0.52 -15.15 -12.09
C PRO A 186 -0.20 -16.28 -11.36
N ILE A 187 -1.41 -16.00 -10.86
CA ILE A 187 -2.29 -17.01 -10.27
C ILE A 187 -3.62 -16.93 -11.00
N SER A 188 -3.97 -18.01 -11.69
CA SER A 188 -5.28 -18.11 -12.33
C SER A 188 -6.37 -18.29 -11.26
N ASN A 189 -7.19 -17.26 -11.06
CA ASN A 189 -8.29 -17.25 -10.12
C ASN A 189 -9.38 -16.28 -10.60
N ARG A 190 -10.47 -16.83 -11.15
CA ARG A 190 -11.62 -16.03 -11.60
C ARG A 190 -12.50 -15.71 -10.39
N VAL A 191 -12.28 -14.54 -9.81
CA VAL A 191 -13.10 -14.00 -8.72
C VAL A 191 -14.57 -13.89 -9.16
N PRO A 192 -15.55 -14.30 -8.33
CA PRO A 192 -16.98 -14.12 -8.62
C PRO A 192 -17.36 -12.65 -8.81
N GLY A 193 -18.42 -12.41 -9.60
CA GLY A 193 -19.03 -11.09 -9.69
C GLY A 193 -19.69 -10.70 -8.36
N PRO A 194 -19.82 -9.40 -8.07
CA PRO A 194 -20.54 -8.95 -6.89
C PRO A 194 -22.02 -9.35 -6.93
N VAL A 195 -22.62 -9.53 -5.76
CA VAL A 195 -24.03 -9.92 -5.60
C VAL A 195 -24.81 -8.73 -5.10
N THR A 196 -25.89 -8.36 -5.79
CA THR A 196 -26.77 -7.27 -5.36
C THR A 196 -27.58 -7.67 -4.11
N PRO A 197 -28.00 -6.72 -3.26
CA PRO A 197 -28.67 -7.02 -1.99
C PRO A 197 -29.87 -7.98 -2.12
N ASP A 198 -30.68 -7.84 -3.17
CA ASP A 198 -31.85 -8.65 -3.47
C ASP A 198 -31.53 -10.11 -3.84
N LYS A 199 -30.27 -10.41 -4.17
CA LYS A 199 -29.80 -11.74 -4.59
C LYS A 199 -28.92 -12.43 -3.56
N VAL A 200 -28.72 -11.81 -2.40
CA VAL A 200 -27.92 -12.41 -1.34
C VAL A 200 -28.66 -13.60 -0.74
N PRO A 201 -28.06 -14.81 -0.68
CA PRO A 201 -28.68 -15.96 -0.03
C PRO A 201 -28.63 -15.77 1.49
N VAL A 202 -29.68 -15.19 2.05
CA VAL A 202 -29.82 -15.01 3.50
C VAL A 202 -30.13 -16.33 4.19
N ALA A 203 -29.57 -16.52 5.37
CA ALA A 203 -29.94 -17.61 6.25
C ALA A 203 -31.43 -17.46 6.65
N LYS A 204 -32.16 -18.57 6.62
CA LYS A 204 -33.53 -18.65 7.14
C LYS A 204 -33.52 -18.70 8.66
#